data_AF-A0A925QLR0-F1
#
_entry.id   AF-A0A925QLR0-F1
#
_cell.length_a   1.000
_cell.length_b   1.000
_cell.length_c   1.000
_cell.angle_alpha   90.00
_cell.angle_beta   90.00
_cell.angle_gamma   90.00
#
_symmetry.space_group_name_H-M   'P 1'
#
loop_
_entity.id
_entity.type
_entity.pdbx_description
1 polymer ?
#
loop_
_entity_poly.entity_id
_entity_poly.type
_entity_poly.pdbx_seq_one_letter_code
_entity_poly.pdbx_strand_id
1 'polypeptide(L)'
;ALVLDTPRTLDAVLREHSADGASYGFQRTSVPLHLLGSGATLASRAEARRASSGLAQFAHAELDFSGIEHIGHGFADELFRVFRRDHPGVELASSGMNAQVSAMLASVGR
;
A
#
# COMPACT_ATOMS: atom_id res chain seq x y z
N ALA A 1 -17.28 -25.49 18.35
CA ALA A 1 -15.92 -25.35 17.78
C ALA A 1 -16.03 -24.50 16.52
N LEU A 2 -15.24 -23.43 16.38
CA LEU A 2 -15.13 -22.70 15.12
C LEU A 2 -14.39 -23.60 14.12
N VAL A 3 -15.12 -24.17 13.17
CA VAL A 3 -14.53 -24.90 12.04
C VAL A 3 -14.11 -23.86 11.01
N LEU A 4 -12.81 -23.75 10.78
CA LEU A 4 -12.25 -22.86 9.76
C LEU A 4 -12.30 -23.59 8.42
N ASP A 5 -13.22 -23.21 7.54
CA ASP A 5 -13.35 -23.76 6.19
C ASP A 5 -12.42 -23.00 5.23
N THR A 6 -11.12 -23.03 5.52
CA THR A 6 -10.10 -22.35 4.72
C THR A 6 -8.83 -23.20 4.65
N PRO A 7 -8.17 -23.28 3.49
CA PRO A 7 -6.85 -23.91 3.39
C PRO A 7 -5.76 -23.07 4.07
N ARG A 8 -6.05 -21.85 4.51
CA ARG A 8 -5.10 -20.98 5.22
C ARG A 8 -4.92 -21.45 6.67
N THR A 9 -3.67 -21.70 7.06
CA THR A 9 -3.33 -21.98 8.46
C THR A 9 -3.08 -20.68 9.22
N LEU A 10 -3.42 -20.64 10.51
CA LEU A 10 -3.14 -19.48 11.38
C LEU A 10 -1.65 -19.10 11.32
N ASP A 11 -0.78 -20.11 11.34
CA ASP A 11 0.67 -19.95 11.26
C ASP A 11 1.13 -19.31 9.94
N ALA A 12 0.52 -19.66 8.80
CA ALA A 12 0.81 -19.03 7.51
C ALA A 12 0.42 -17.55 7.50
N VAL A 13 -0.77 -17.21 8.01
CA VAL A 13 -1.26 -15.82 8.08
C VAL A 13 -0.37 -14.98 8.98
N LEU A 14 -0.03 -15.49 10.17
CA LEU A 14 0.85 -14.79 11.10
C LEU A 14 2.21 -14.50 10.47
N ARG A 15 2.77 -15.48 9.75
CA ARG A 15 4.07 -15.35 9.08
C ARG A 15 4.03 -14.37 7.91
N GLU A 16 2.94 -14.32 7.14
CA GLU A 16 2.75 -13.37 6.02
C GLU A 16 2.81 -11.91 6.48
N HIS A 17 2.29 -11.62 7.68
CA HIS A 17 2.26 -10.27 8.24
C HIS A 17 3.50 -9.90 9.09
N SER A 18 4.44 -10.82 9.22
CA SER A 18 5.69 -10.64 9.98
C SER A 18 6.80 -10.03 9.12
N ALA A 19 7.55 -9.05 9.63
CA ALA A 19 8.59 -8.34 8.85
C ALA A 19 9.78 -9.23 8.43
N ASP A 20 10.16 -10.18 9.28
CA ASP A 20 11.33 -11.04 9.16
C ASP A 20 10.96 -12.53 8.95
N GLY A 21 9.66 -12.86 8.90
CA GLY A 21 9.15 -14.23 8.79
C GLY A 21 9.47 -15.14 9.99
N ALA A 22 10.08 -14.60 11.05
CA ALA A 22 10.54 -15.31 12.24
C ALA A 22 9.92 -14.76 13.54
N SER A 23 9.52 -13.48 13.54
CA SER A 23 8.93 -12.78 14.67
C SER A 23 7.48 -12.39 14.36
N TYR A 24 6.54 -12.66 15.27
CA TYR A 24 5.10 -12.37 15.10
C TYR A 24 4.71 -10.86 15.05
N GLY A 25 5.66 -9.97 14.74
CA GLY A 25 5.39 -8.54 14.65
C GLY A 25 4.66 -8.21 13.36
N PHE A 26 3.37 -7.83 13.46
CA PHE A 26 2.55 -7.28 12.37
C PHE A 26 3.11 -5.93 11.88
N GLN A 27 4.26 -5.95 11.23
CA GLN A 27 4.99 -4.77 10.78
C GLN A 27 4.82 -4.52 9.29
N ARG A 28 4.16 -5.43 8.58
CA ARG A 28 3.85 -5.31 7.15
C ARG A 28 2.34 -5.21 6.92
N THR A 29 1.96 -4.28 6.04
CA THR A 29 0.59 -4.16 5.53
C THR A 29 0.58 -4.05 4.00
N SER A 30 -0.56 -4.36 3.40
CA SER A 30 -0.83 -4.15 1.97
C SER A 30 -2.15 -3.39 1.82
N VAL A 31 -2.15 -2.35 0.99
CA VAL A 31 -3.31 -1.49 0.70
C VAL A 31 -3.72 -1.70 -0.75
N PRO A 32 -4.82 -2.42 -1.00
CA PRO A 32 -5.41 -2.54 -2.33
C PRO A 32 -6.07 -1.22 -2.71
N LEU A 33 -5.45 -0.46 -3.62
CA LEU A 33 -5.89 0.91 -3.92
C LEU A 33 -7.24 0.98 -4.64
N HIS A 34 -7.62 -0.10 -5.35
CA HIS A 34 -8.93 -0.19 -6.02
C HIS A 34 -10.11 -0.15 -5.03
N LEU A 35 -9.88 -0.33 -3.73
CA LEU A 35 -10.91 -0.24 -2.69
C LEU A 35 -11.19 1.21 -2.22
N LEU A 36 -10.36 2.18 -2.60
CA LEU A 36 -10.45 3.56 -2.10
C LEU A 36 -11.51 4.42 -2.81
N GLY A 37 -12.14 3.92 -3.86
CA GLY A 37 -13.16 4.64 -4.60
C GLY A 37 -13.81 3.82 -5.70
N SER A 38 -14.83 4.40 -6.32
CA SER A 38 -15.67 3.78 -7.35
C SER A 38 -15.10 3.89 -8.78
N GLY A 39 -13.79 4.11 -8.93
CA GLY A 39 -13.17 4.31 -10.23
C GLY A 39 -11.71 3.88 -10.30
N ALA A 40 -11.27 3.54 -11.51
CA ALA A 40 -9.89 3.16 -11.81
C ALA A 40 -8.91 4.35 -11.83
N THR A 41 -9.31 5.52 -11.31
CA THR A 41 -8.49 6.75 -11.32
C THR A 41 -8.36 7.32 -9.92
N LEU A 42 -7.11 7.58 -9.48
CA LEU A 42 -6.82 8.24 -8.20
C LEU A 42 -5.99 9.50 -8.45
N ALA A 43 -6.60 10.68 -8.28
CA ALA A 43 -5.99 11.94 -8.74
C ALA A 43 -5.60 12.89 -7.61
N SER A 44 -6.33 12.85 -6.51
CA SER A 44 -6.29 13.87 -5.48
C SER A 44 -5.36 13.52 -4.31
N ARG A 45 -4.84 14.56 -3.64
CA ARG A 45 -4.13 14.41 -2.37
C ARG A 45 -5.01 13.82 -1.26
N ALA A 46 -6.32 14.08 -1.30
CA ALA A 46 -7.25 13.54 -0.33
C ALA A 46 -7.38 12.01 -0.45
N GLU A 47 -7.38 11.47 -1.68
CA GLU A 47 -7.33 10.02 -1.92
C GLU A 47 -6.02 9.42 -1.42
N ALA A 48 -4.89 10.08 -1.68
CA ALA A 48 -3.60 9.64 -1.17
C ALA A 48 -3.55 9.62 0.37
N ARG A 49 -4.04 10.67 1.04
CA ARG A 49 -4.12 10.68 2.51
C ARG A 49 -5.02 9.59 3.07
N ARG A 50 -6.10 9.23 2.36
CA ARG A 50 -6.93 8.08 2.72
C ARG A 50 -6.16 6.77 2.54
N ALA A 51 -5.45 6.60 1.42
CA ALA A 51 -4.62 5.44 1.15
C ALA A 51 -3.52 5.24 2.21
N SER A 52 -2.93 6.34 2.68
CA SER A 52 -1.83 6.33 3.65
C SER A 52 -2.28 6.41 5.11
N SER A 53 -3.59 6.47 5.36
CA SER A 53 -4.12 6.60 6.72
C SER A 53 -3.77 5.37 7.55
N GLY A 54 -3.07 5.59 8.65
CA GLY A 54 -2.63 4.51 9.54
C GLY A 54 -1.40 3.74 9.05
N LEU A 55 -0.83 4.07 7.89
CA LEU A 55 0.40 3.41 7.43
C LEU A 55 1.61 3.69 8.33
N ALA A 56 1.59 4.80 9.06
CA ALA A 56 2.65 5.19 10.00
C ALA A 56 2.89 4.19 11.15
N GLN A 57 1.96 3.25 11.39
CA GLN A 57 2.12 2.22 12.43
C GLN A 57 2.86 0.97 11.94
N PHE A 58 3.12 0.86 10.64
CA PHE A 58 3.80 -0.28 10.02
C PHE A 58 5.21 0.09 9.59
N ALA A 59 6.15 -0.85 9.65
CA ALA A 59 7.51 -0.65 9.14
C ALA A 59 7.54 -0.76 7.60
N HIS A 60 6.71 -1.63 7.03
CA HIS A 60 6.60 -1.84 5.58
C HIS A 60 5.14 -1.74 5.15
N ALA A 61 4.88 -0.95 4.12
CA ALA A 61 3.55 -0.81 3.53
C ALA A 61 3.62 -0.96 2.02
N GLU A 62 2.88 -1.92 1.50
CA GLU A 62 2.75 -2.16 0.06
C GLU A 62 1.48 -1.49 -0.47
N LEU A 63 1.61 -0.69 -1.52
CA LEU A 63 0.49 -0.10 -2.25
C LEU A 63 0.24 -0.92 -3.51
N ASP A 64 -0.88 -1.62 -3.57
CA ASP A 64 -1.27 -2.44 -4.71
C ASP A 64 -2.13 -1.60 -5.68
N PHE A 65 -1.54 -1.30 -6.85
CA PHE A 65 -2.15 -0.53 -7.93
C PHE A 65 -2.97 -1.41 -8.91
N SER A 66 -3.18 -2.69 -8.61
CA SER A 66 -3.99 -3.58 -9.44
C SER A 66 -5.40 -3.01 -9.62
N GLY A 67 -5.84 -2.91 -10.88
CA GLY A 67 -7.14 -2.32 -11.24
C GLY A 67 -7.16 -0.79 -11.29
N ILE A 68 -6.03 -0.11 -11.04
CA ILE A 68 -5.89 1.32 -11.25
C ILE A 68 -5.38 1.56 -12.68
N GLU A 69 -6.14 2.34 -13.45
CA GLU A 69 -5.79 2.75 -14.80
C GLU A 69 -4.95 4.02 -14.79
N HIS A 70 -5.34 5.01 -13.97
CA HIS A 70 -4.71 6.33 -13.96
C HIS A 70 -4.44 6.84 -12.55
N ILE A 71 -3.31 7.50 -12.37
CA ILE A 71 -3.05 8.31 -11.17
C ILE A 71 -2.66 9.74 -11.53
N GLY A 72 -3.09 10.69 -10.70
CA GLY A 72 -2.75 12.11 -10.82
C GLY A 72 -1.48 12.47 -10.05
N HIS A 73 -0.82 13.55 -10.47
CA HIS A 73 0.37 14.07 -9.79
C HIS A 73 0.09 14.38 -8.31
N GLY A 74 -1.09 14.92 -7.97
CA GLY A 74 -1.46 15.21 -6.58
C GLY A 74 -1.45 13.96 -5.69
N PHE A 75 -1.97 12.84 -6.21
CA PHE A 75 -1.95 11.56 -5.52
C PHE A 75 -0.52 11.03 -5.34
N ALA A 76 0.27 10.99 -6.41
CA ALA A 76 1.64 10.50 -6.38
C ALA A 76 2.56 11.36 -5.47
N ASP A 77 2.47 12.68 -5.57
CA ASP A 77 3.21 13.66 -4.77
C ASP A 77 2.96 13.48 -3.26
N GLU A 78 1.69 13.29 -2.89
CA GLU A 78 1.33 13.11 -1.49
C GLU A 78 1.91 11.81 -0.92
N LEU A 79 1.82 10.68 -1.65
CA LEU A 79 2.32 9.39 -1.17
C LEU A 79 3.85 9.32 -1.15
N PHE A 80 4.49 9.64 -2.28
CA PHE A 80 5.90 9.31 -2.48
C PHE A 80 6.85 10.47 -2.14
N ARG A 81 6.34 11.68 -1.90
CA ARG A 81 7.13 12.81 -1.39
C ARG A 81 6.70 13.25 0.00
N VAL A 82 5.43 13.59 0.20
CA VAL A 82 4.97 14.14 1.49
C VAL A 82 4.96 13.08 2.58
N PHE A 83 4.23 11.98 2.38
CA PHE A 83 4.11 10.92 3.37
C PHE A 83 5.48 10.28 3.68
N ARG A 84 6.30 9.97 2.67
CA ARG A 84 7.65 9.43 2.88
C ARG A 84 8.56 10.36 3.68
N ARG A 85 8.48 11.68 3.43
CA ARG A 85 9.24 12.67 4.20
C ARG A 85 8.78 12.73 5.64
N ASP A 86 7.46 12.70 5.87
CA ASP A 86 6.87 12.84 7.19
C ASP A 86 6.96 11.54 8.02
N HIS A 87 7.11 10.39 7.35
CA HIS A 87 7.21 9.06 7.96
C HIS A 87 8.42 8.26 7.42
N PRO A 88 9.66 8.70 7.71
CA PRO A 88 10.88 8.08 7.16
C PRO A 88 11.12 6.63 7.65
N GLY A 89 10.45 6.21 8.72
CA GLY A 89 10.51 4.84 9.23
C GLY A 89 9.58 3.85 8.52
N VAL A 90 8.78 4.30 7.55
CA VAL A 90 7.89 3.46 6.75
C VAL A 90 8.50 3.24 5.38
N GLU A 91 8.78 1.99 5.03
CA GLU A 91 9.14 1.60 3.68
C GLU A 91 7.88 1.43 2.83
N LEU A 92 7.67 2.34 1.87
CA LEU A 92 6.60 2.21 0.89
C LEU A 92 7.07 1.43 -0.34
N ALA A 93 6.43 0.30 -0.59
CA ALA A 93 6.56 -0.49 -1.81
C ALA A 93 5.33 -0.31 -2.71
N SER A 94 5.50 -0.57 -4.01
CA SER A 94 4.43 -0.47 -5.01
C SER A 94 4.38 -1.73 -5.85
N SER A 95 3.20 -2.33 -6.00
CA SER A 95 2.92 -3.52 -6.81
C SER A 95 1.72 -3.28 -7.73
N GLY A 96 1.48 -4.18 -8.69
CA GLY A 96 0.28 -4.11 -9.55
C GLY A 96 0.21 -2.91 -10.52
N MET A 97 1.31 -2.19 -10.74
CA MET A 97 1.32 -0.99 -11.58
C MET A 97 1.22 -1.31 -13.07
N ASN A 98 0.43 -0.50 -13.79
CA ASN A 98 0.49 -0.42 -15.24
C ASN A 98 1.57 0.59 -15.72
N ALA A 99 1.79 0.70 -17.03
CA ALA A 99 2.80 1.60 -17.60
C ALA A 99 2.55 3.10 -17.32
N GLN A 100 1.29 3.53 -17.33
CA GLN A 100 0.88 4.92 -17.07
C GLN A 100 1.14 5.29 -15.60
N VAL A 101 0.77 4.40 -14.69
CA VAL A 101 1.00 4.54 -13.24
C VAL A 101 2.50 4.59 -12.93
N SER A 102 3.28 3.68 -13.52
CA SER A 102 4.73 3.63 -13.33
C SER A 102 5.41 4.91 -13.82
N ALA A 103 5.01 5.43 -14.98
CA ALA A 103 5.53 6.69 -15.52
C ALA A 103 5.21 7.89 -14.62
N MET A 104 3.99 7.94 -14.05
CA MET A 104 3.61 9.00 -13.12
C MET A 104 4.42 8.94 -11.82
N LEU A 105 4.61 7.76 -11.21
CA LEU A 105 5.47 7.60 -10.02
C LEU A 105 6.91 8.05 -10.28
N ALA A 106 7.48 7.66 -11.43
CA ALA A 106 8.82 8.08 -11.82
C ALA A 106 8.95 9.60 -12.01
N SER A 107 7.86 10.30 -12.33
CA SER A 107 7.87 11.76 -12.48
C SER A 107 8.01 12.51 -11.15
N VAL A 108 7.55 11.90 -10.04
CA VAL A 108 7.54 12.49 -8.70
C VAL A 108 8.77 12.10 -7.88
N GLY A 109 9.39 10.96 -8.19
CA GLY A 109 10.56 10.44 -7.47
C GLY A 109 11.91 11.15 -7.75
N ARG A 110 11.88 12.40 -8.23
CA ARG A 110 13.06 13.24 -8.47
C ARG A 110 13.23 14.32 -7.41
#